data_AF-A0A7X0HTW2-F1
#
_entry.id   AF-A0A7X0HTW2-F1
#
_cell.length_a   1.000
_cell.length_b   1.000
_cell.length_c   1.000
_cell.angle_alpha   90.00
_cell.angle_beta   90.00
_cell.angle_gamma   90.00
#
_symmetry.space_group_name_H-M   'P 1'
#
loop_
_entity.id
_entity.type
_entity.pdbx_description
1 polymer ?
#
loop_
_entity_poly.entity_id
_entity_poly.type
_entity_poly.pdbx_seq_one_letter_code
_entity_poly.pdbx_strand_id
1 'polypeptide(L)' 'MKNYFFCYNKKVSDFLKTKGIYYITVAQDVKTLKIFSLFEITPSFQQALEEYKNQSK' A
#
# COMPACT_ATOMS: atom_id res chain seq x y z
N MET A 1 -5.00 -3.48 -17.87
CA MET A 1 -4.89 -4.39 -16.69
C MET A 1 -4.88 -3.54 -15.45
N LYS A 2 -5.77 -3.79 -14.48
CA LYS A 2 -5.70 -3.11 -13.18
C LYS A 2 -4.59 -3.76 -12.37
N ASN A 3 -3.54 -3.00 -12.09
CA ASN A 3 -2.43 -3.48 -11.27
C ASN A 3 -2.81 -3.24 -9.81
N TYR A 4 -2.79 -4.27 -8.98
CA TYR A 4 -3.06 -4.17 -7.54
C TYR A 4 -1.75 -4.32 -6.76
N PHE A 5 -1.63 -3.57 -5.67
CA PHE A 5 -0.48 -3.61 -4.79
C PHE A 5 -0.85 -4.22 -3.43
N PHE A 6 -0.13 -5.27 -3.03
CA PHE A 6 -0.29 -5.92 -1.73
C PHE A 6 0.73 -5.31 -0.74
N CYS A 7 0.23 -4.50 0.19
CA CYS A 7 1.05 -3.84 1.19
C CYS A 7 1.03 -4.61 2.51
N TYR A 8 2.17 -5.20 2.89
CA TYR A 8 2.36 -5.86 4.19
C TYR A 8 2.99 -4.94 5.24
N ASN A 9 3.47 -3.76 4.84
CA ASN A 9 4.14 -2.82 5.75
C ASN A 9 3.15 -1.78 6.28
N LYS A 10 2.89 -1.81 7.58
CA LYS A 10 2.00 -0.86 8.25
C LYS A 10 2.45 0.60 8.06
N LYS A 11 3.75 0.90 8.10
CA LYS A 11 4.28 2.27 7.93
C LYS A 11 3.96 2.83 6.54
N VAL A 12 4.07 1.99 5.51
CA VAL A 12 3.72 2.37 4.13
C VAL A 12 2.21 2.59 4.02
N SER A 13 1.41 1.70 4.59
CA SER A 13 -0.05 1.84 4.61
C SER A 13 -0.51 3.12 5.32
N ASP A 14 0.10 3.45 6.45
CA ASP A 14 -0.21 4.66 7.21
C ASP A 14 0.22 5.92 6.43
N PHE A 15 1.38 5.90 5.77
CA PHE A 15 1.83 6.99 4.89
C PHE A 15 0.90 7.22 3.70
N LEU A 16 0.47 6.14 3.03
CA LEU A 16 -0.49 6.26 1.92
C LEU A 16 -1.82 6.87 2.40
N LYS A 17 -2.26 6.53 3.61
CA LYS A 17 -3.45 7.11 4.23
C LYS A 17 -3.31 8.61 4.49
N THR A 18 -2.13 9.10 4.91
CA THR A 18 -1.90 10.55 5.09
C THR A 18 -1.91 11.32 3.76
N LYS A 19 -1.62 10.63 2.65
CA LYS A 19 -1.74 11.16 1.28
C LYS A 19 -3.15 11.05 0.70
N GLY A 20 -4.14 10.60 1.48
CA GLY A 20 -5.51 10.41 1.04
C GLY A 20 -5.72 9.16 0.17
N ILE A 21 -4.74 8.25 0.12
CA ILE A 21 -4.84 7.00 -0.63
C ILE A 21 -5.26 5.90 0.33
N TYR A 22 -6.49 5.42 0.14
CA TYR A 22 -7.08 4.37 0.97
C TYR A 22 -6.92 3.01 0.32
N TYR A 23 -6.80 1.99 1.15
CA TYR A 23 -6.84 0.60 0.71
C TYR A 23 -8.26 0.25 0.25
N ILE A 24 -8.36 -0.63 -0.74
CA ILE A 24 -9.62 -1.23 -1.18
C ILE A 24 -10.11 -2.21 -0.11
N THR A 25 -9.20 -3.02 0.42
CA THR A 25 -9.51 -4.02 1.44
C THR A 25 -8.29 -4.33 2.30
N VAL A 26 -8.54 -4.82 3.50
CA VAL A 26 -7.54 -5.43 4.37
C VAL A 26 -7.95 -6.88 4.54
N ALA A 27 -7.02 -7.79 4.23
CA ALA A 27 -7.26 -9.22 4.34
C ALA A 27 -6.08 -9.90 5.05
N GLN A 28 -6.33 -11.11 5.55
CA GLN A 28 -5.32 -11.96 6.16
C GLN A 28 -5.11 -13.19 5.29
N ASP A 29 -3.86 -13.49 4.96
CA ASP A 29 -3.51 -14.74 4.32
C ASP A 29 -3.69 -15.90 5.31
N VAL A 30 -4.53 -16.87 4.97
CA VAL A 30 -4.89 -17.98 5.88
C VAL A 30 -3.75 -18.95 6.16
N LYS A 31 -2.72 -19.00 5.31
CA LYS A 31 -1.58 -19.92 5.46
C LYS A 31 -0.48 -19.32 6.33
N THR A 32 -0.20 -18.05 6.14
CA THR A 32 0.89 -17.32 6.79
C THR A 32 0.43 -16.45 7.95
N LEU A 33 -0.90 -16.29 8.11
CA LEU A 33 -1.56 -15.41 9.06
C LEU A 33 -1.15 -13.93 8.91
N LYS A 34 -0.52 -13.56 7.79
CA LYS A 34 -0.07 -12.19 7.54
C LYS A 34 -1.23 -11.33 7.05
N ILE A 35 -1.36 -10.15 7.66
CA ILE A 35 -2.33 -9.13 7.24
C ILE A 35 -1.70 -8.28 6.14
N PHE A 36 -2.48 -7.98 5.10
CA PHE A 36 -2.10 -7.08 4.04
C PHE A 36 -3.23 -6.15 3.66
N SER A 37 -2.85 -4.94 3.26
CA SER A 37 -3.74 -3.94 2.68
C SER A 37 -3.61 -3.97 1.16
N LEU A 38 -4.73 -4.05 0.45
CA LEU A 38 -4.78 -4.05 -1.01
C LEU A 38 -5.02 -2.63 -1.53
N PHE A 39 -4.23 -2.18 -2.48
CA PHE A 39 -4.37 -0.87 -3.12
C PHE A 39 -4.54 -1.01 -4.63
N GLU A 40 -5.31 -0.11 -5.24
CA GLU A 40 -5.28 0.09 -6.70
C GLU A 40 -4.01 0.87 -7.06
N ILE A 41 -3.25 0.40 -8.05
CA ILE A 41 -2.10 1.15 -8.56
C ILE A 41 -2.62 2.25 -9.49
N THR A 42 -2.82 3.42 -8.91
CA THR A 42 -3.07 4.67 -9.62
C THR A 42 -1.76 5.45 -9.83
N PRO A 43 -1.72 6.44 -10.74
CA PRO A 43 -0.56 7.33 -10.87
C PRO A 43 -0.23 8.04 -9.55
N SER A 44 -1.23 8.47 -8.78
CA SER A 44 -1.05 9.09 -7.47
C SER A 44 -0.47 8.12 -6.44
N PHE A 45 -0.86 6.84 -6.48
CA PHE A 45 -0.27 5.80 -5.64
C PHE A 45 1.21 5.59 -5.95
N GLN A 46 1.58 5.50 -7.23
CA GLN A 46 2.98 5.31 -7.62
C GLN A 46 3.84 6.49 -7.15
N GLN A 47 3.38 7.72 -7.37
CA GLN A 47 4.09 8.92 -6.93
C GLN A 47 4.29 8.92 -5.40
N ALA A 48 3.24 8.64 -4.62
CA ALA A 48 3.36 8.55 -3.17
C ALA A 48 4.33 7.45 -2.73
N LEU A 49 4.32 6.29 -3.40
CA LEU A 49 5.24 5.20 -3.09
C LEU A 49 6.70 5.56 -3.39
N GLU A 50 6.97 6.28 -4.47
CA GLU A 50 8.30 6.80 -4.81
C GLU A 50 8.77 7.86 -3.80
N GLU A 51 7.89 8.79 -3.40
CA GLU A 51 8.18 9.76 -2.35
C GLU A 51 8.60 9.07 -1.05
N TYR A 52 7.88 8.03 -0.65
CA TYR A 52 8.21 7.25 0.55
C TYR A 52 9.57 6.54 0.43
N LYS A 53 9.87 5.95 -0.73
CA LYS A 53 11.18 5.29 -0.97
C LYS A 53 12.34 6.28 -0.91
N ASN A 54 12.15 7.48 -1.45
CA ASN A 54 13.20 8.50 -1.48
C ASN A 54 13.43 9.16 -0.10
N GLN A 55 12.43 9.19 0.78
CA GLN A 55 12.61 9.65 2.18
C GLN A 55 13.43 8.68 3.04
N SER A 56 13.54 7.41 2.66
CA SER A 56 14.28 6.39 3.41
C SER A 56 15.75 6.25 2.96
N LYS A 57 16.22 7.14 2.09
CA LYS A 57 17.58 7.20 1.56
C LYS A 57 18.34 8.34 2.21
#